data_AF-A0A4R5YNY4-F1
#
_entry.id   AF-A0A4R5YNY4-F1
#
_cell.length_a   1.000
_cell.length_b   1.000
_cell.length_c   1.000
_cell.angle_alpha   90.00
_cell.angle_beta   90.00
_cell.angle_gamma   90.00
#
_symmetry.space_group_name_H-M   'P 1'
#
loop_
_entity.id
_entity.type
_entity.pdbx_description
1 polymer ?
#
loop_
_entity_poly.entity_id
_entity_poly.type
_entity_poly.pdbx_seq_one_letter_code
_entity_poly.pdbx_strand_id
1 'polypeptide(L)'
;MGHLIYGVAPAINIEDRTLHHLRAVIVTKLRRDESFVFTWDDEPTTTGDDSSTEGGQYGSVWISKASSLYFKFDAPLGGALNAEWLQLLADSAQSVTGLRPLPEPSHP
;
A
#
# COMPACT_ATOMS: atom_id res chain seq x y z
N MET A 1 -11.75 12.20 15.09
CA MET A 1 -12.48 12.93 14.03
C MET A 1 -12.16 12.24 12.72
N GLY A 2 -13.14 11.90 11.88
CA GLY A 2 -12.93 11.17 10.61
C GLY A 2 -13.12 12.06 9.40
N HIS A 3 -12.30 11.87 8.37
CA HIS A 3 -12.36 12.61 7.11
C HIS A 3 -12.62 11.64 5.94
N LEU A 4 -13.45 12.03 4.97
CA LEU A 4 -13.70 11.32 3.72
C LEU A 4 -13.28 12.26 2.58
N ILE A 5 -12.26 11.88 1.81
CA ILE A 5 -11.83 12.64 0.64
C ILE A 5 -11.98 11.74 -0.58
N TYR A 6 -12.71 12.23 -1.60
CA TYR A 6 -12.94 11.56 -2.88
C TYR A 6 -12.34 12.43 -4.00
N GLY A 7 -11.31 11.92 -4.66
CA GLY A 7 -10.45 12.69 -5.54
C GLY A 7 -9.01 12.64 -5.06
N VAL A 8 -8.23 13.70 -5.29
CA VAL A 8 -6.78 13.71 -5.04
C VAL A 8 -6.50 13.55 -3.54
N ALA A 9 -6.19 12.32 -3.14
CA ALA A 9 -5.72 11.98 -1.81
C ALA A 9 -4.28 12.47 -1.61
N PRO A 10 -3.86 12.73 -0.36
CA PRO A 10 -2.45 13.00 -0.07
C PRO A 10 -1.58 11.82 -0.50
N ALA A 11 -0.31 12.11 -0.82
CA ALA A 11 0.66 11.07 -1.11
C ALA A 11 0.82 10.18 0.13
N ILE A 12 0.76 8.86 -0.09
CA ILE A 12 0.95 7.86 0.96
C ILE A 12 2.43 7.45 0.92
N ASN A 13 3.13 7.65 2.03
CA ASN A 13 4.53 7.23 2.15
C ASN A 13 4.58 5.73 2.43
N ILE A 14 5.20 4.98 1.52
CA ILE A 14 5.40 3.53 1.62
C ILE A 14 6.83 3.24 1.21
N GLU A 15 7.51 2.34 1.93
CA GLU A 15 8.84 1.87 1.54
C GLU A 15 8.85 1.34 0.10
N ASP A 16 9.86 1.71 -0.70
CA ASP A 16 10.00 1.33 -2.11
C ASP A 16 9.84 -0.18 -2.36
N ARG A 17 10.38 -1.03 -1.48
CA ARG A 17 10.29 -2.49 -1.57
C ARG A 17 8.83 -2.97 -1.45
N THR A 18 8.09 -2.45 -0.47
CA THR A 18 6.67 -2.72 -0.27
C THR A 18 5.83 -2.16 -1.41
N LEU A 19 6.12 -0.93 -1.85
CA LEU A 19 5.44 -0.28 -2.97
C LEU A 19 5.61 -1.05 -4.29
N HIS A 20 6.77 -1.68 -4.51
CA HIS A 20 7.02 -2.51 -5.68
C HIS A 20 6.08 -3.72 -5.75
N HIS A 21 5.87 -4.41 -4.62
CA HIS A 21 4.97 -5.56 -4.54
C HIS A 21 3.50 -5.13 -4.61
N LEU A 22 3.14 -4.05 -3.92
CA LEU A 22 1.80 -3.46 -4.00
C LEU A 22 1.46 -3.07 -5.44
N ARG A 23 2.38 -2.40 -6.16
CA ARG A 23 2.21 -2.05 -7.58
C ARG A 23 1.87 -3.29 -8.42
N ALA A 24 2.58 -4.40 -8.23
CA ALA A 24 2.34 -5.62 -8.99
C ALA A 24 0.93 -6.20 -8.73
N VAL A 25 0.49 -6.25 -7.47
CA VAL A 25 -0.85 -6.73 -7.09
C VAL A 25 -1.95 -5.80 -7.58
N ILE A 26 -1.78 -4.48 -7.39
CA ILE A 26 -2.74 -3.45 -7.82
C ILE A 26 -2.94 -3.52 -9.33
N VAL A 27 -1.87 -3.54 -10.11
CA VAL A 27 -1.95 -3.64 -11.58
C VAL A 27 -2.63 -4.94 -12.00
N THR A 28 -2.34 -6.05 -11.32
CA THR A 28 -2.97 -7.34 -11.63
C THR A 28 -4.48 -7.32 -11.41
N LYS A 29 -4.96 -6.76 -10.29
CA LYS A 29 -6.40 -6.62 -10.02
C LYS A 29 -7.09 -5.68 -11.01
N LEU A 30 -6.48 -4.54 -11.32
CA LEU A 30 -7.03 -3.60 -12.30
C LEU A 30 -7.12 -4.19 -13.72
N ARG A 31 -6.16 -5.04 -14.12
CA ARG A 31 -6.23 -5.77 -15.39
C ARG A 31 -7.39 -6.78 -15.46
N ARG A 32 -7.85 -7.26 -14.31
CA ARG A 32 -9.03 -8.14 -14.17
C ARG A 32 -10.34 -7.38 -13.95
N ASP A 33 -10.30 -6.05 -14.02
CA ASP A 33 -11.44 -5.18 -13.72
C ASP A 33 -11.98 -5.35 -12.27
N GLU A 34 -11.12 -5.83 -11.37
CA GLU A 34 -11.45 -5.97 -9.95
C GLU A 34 -11.18 -4.65 -9.24
N SER A 35 -12.25 -3.98 -8.78
CA SER A 35 -12.14 -2.84 -7.87
C SER A 35 -11.95 -3.32 -6.43
N PHE A 36 -11.17 -2.59 -5.63
CA PHE A 36 -10.84 -2.98 -4.26
C PHE A 36 -10.55 -1.76 -3.39
N VAL A 37 -10.61 -1.96 -2.08
CA VAL A 37 -10.14 -0.97 -1.08
C VAL A 37 -8.67 -1.21 -0.82
N PHE A 38 -7.86 -0.15 -0.81
CA PHE A 38 -6.52 -0.16 -0.24
C PHE A 38 -6.55 0.56 1.10
N THR A 39 -6.11 -0.10 2.17
CA THR A 39 -6.05 0.44 3.52
C THR A 39 -4.61 0.42 3.99
N TRP A 40 -4.17 1.50 4.63
CA TRP A 40 -2.86 1.56 5.27
C TRP A 40 -3.01 2.04 6.71
N ASP A 41 -2.12 1.53 7.53
CA ASP A 41 -1.96 1.88 8.92
C ASP A 41 -0.52 2.27 9.12
N ASP A 42 -0.30 3.50 9.57
CA ASP A 42 1.01 3.97 9.96
C ASP A 42 1.30 3.43 11.37
N GLU A 43 2.16 2.41 11.47
CA GLU A 43 2.72 2.00 12.75
C GLU A 43 3.75 3.05 13.16
N PRO A 44 3.66 3.64 14.36
CA PRO A 44 4.62 4.66 14.78
C PRO A 44 5.99 4.00 14.92
N THR A 45 6.90 4.29 13.98
CA THR A 45 8.31 3.93 14.16
C THR A 45 8.82 4.71 15.39
N THR A 46 8.92 4.02 16.52
CA THR A 46 9.68 4.54 17.66
C THR A 46 11.15 4.43 17.29
N THR A 47 11.76 5.55 16.87
CA THR A 47 13.15 5.95 17.18
C THR A 47 13.42 7.29 16.50
N GLY A 48 13.48 8.36 17.29
CA GLY A 48 13.87 9.68 16.79
C GLY A 48 13.31 10.76 17.68
N ASP A 49 14.13 11.24 18.61
CA ASP A 49 13.89 12.41 19.44
C ASP A 49 13.84 13.64 18.53
N ASP A 50 12.71 13.88 17.86
CA ASP A 50 12.38 15.19 17.30
C ASP A 50 10.87 15.39 17.21
N SER A 51 10.45 16.54 17.71
CA SER A 51 9.07 16.88 18.05
C SER A 51 8.22 17.22 16.82
N SER A 52 7.70 16.20 16.14
CA SER A 52 6.55 16.34 15.23
C SER A 52 5.81 15.00 15.11
N THR A 53 5.18 14.59 16.22
CA THR A 53 4.21 13.49 16.25
C THR A 53 2.93 13.93 15.52
N GLU A 54 2.88 13.79 14.21
CA GLU A 54 1.62 13.62 13.51
C GLU A 54 1.17 12.17 13.79
N GLY A 55 0.08 12.01 14.54
CA GLY A 55 -0.44 10.69 14.93
C GLY A 55 -0.64 9.78 13.72
N GLY A 56 -0.38 8.49 13.89
CA GLY A 56 -0.36 7.49 12.81
C GLY A 56 -1.50 7.69 11.81
N GLN A 57 -1.14 7.91 10.54
CA GLN A 57 -2.11 8.18 9.49
C GLN A 57 -2.74 6.86 9.03
N TYR A 58 -3.89 6.50 9.64
CA TYR A 58 -4.74 5.41 9.15
C TYR A 58 -5.64 5.93 8.02
N GLY A 59 -5.64 5.26 6.87
CA GLY A 59 -6.45 5.68 5.73
C GLY A 59 -6.89 4.53 4.85
N SER A 60 -8.00 4.74 4.13
CA SER A 60 -8.50 3.81 3.12
C SER A 60 -8.89 4.56 1.86
N VAL A 61 -8.59 3.98 0.69
CA VAL A 61 -8.95 4.52 -0.63
C VAL A 61 -9.58 3.43 -1.48
N TRP A 62 -10.60 3.79 -2.25
CA TRP A 62 -11.18 2.91 -3.27
C TRP A 62 -10.41 3.02 -4.58
N ILE A 63 -9.95 1.89 -5.11
CA ILE A 63 -9.18 1.81 -6.36
C ILE A 63 -10.00 1.02 -7.39
N SER A 64 -10.13 1.60 -8.59
CA SER A 64 -10.83 1.00 -9.73
C SER A 64 -10.07 1.29 -11.03
N LYS A 65 -10.50 0.72 -12.14
CA LYS A 65 -9.89 0.95 -13.46
C LYS A 65 -9.93 2.41 -13.94
N ALA A 66 -10.86 3.21 -13.41
CA ALA A 66 -10.96 4.64 -13.69
C ALA A 66 -10.01 5.49 -12.82
N SER A 67 -9.38 4.90 -11.80
CA SER A 67 -8.46 5.61 -10.91
C SER A 67 -7.14 5.92 -11.61
N SER A 68 -6.70 7.19 -11.56
CA SER A 68 -5.37 7.58 -12.02
C SER A 68 -4.35 7.30 -10.92
N LEU A 69 -3.44 6.35 -11.17
CA LEU A 69 -2.39 5.94 -10.22
C LEU A 69 -1.01 6.34 -10.76
N TYR A 70 -0.20 6.96 -9.90
CA TYR A 70 1.19 7.27 -10.17
C TYR A 70 2.06 6.66 -9.09
N PHE A 71 2.98 5.76 -9.48
CA PHE A 71 3.93 5.12 -8.57
C PHE A 71 5.27 5.84 -8.72
N LYS A 72 5.71 6.52 -7.66
CA LYS A 72 7.04 7.13 -7.56
C LYS A 72 7.90 6.28 -6.63
N PHE A 73 9.15 6.06 -7.02
CA PHE A 73 10.17 5.37 -6.22
C PHE A 73 11.34 6.32 -6.02
N ASP A 74 11.98 6.27 -4.85
CA ASP A 74 13.15 7.09 -4.55
C ASP A 74 14.44 6.43 -5.09
N ALA A 75 14.47 5.10 -5.17
CA ALA A 75 15.54 4.34 -5.78
C ALA A 75 15.08 3.55 -7.03
N PRO A 76 16.02 3.19 -7.92
CA PRO A 76 15.72 2.20 -8.97
C PRO A 76 15.21 0.90 -8.33
N LEU A 77 14.13 0.35 -8.87
CA LEU A 77 13.57 -0.93 -8.43
C LEU A 77 14.61 -2.05 -8.62
N GLY A 78 15.27 -2.43 -7.53
CA GLY A 78 16.22 -3.54 -7.47
C GLY A 78 15.59 -4.79 -6.83
N GLY A 79 15.97 -5.97 -7.33
CA GLY A 79 15.55 -7.26 -6.77
C GLY A 79 14.29 -7.84 -7.39
N ALA A 80 14.27 -9.17 -7.51
CA ALA A 80 13.09 -9.90 -7.98
C ALA A 80 11.91 -9.72 -7.00
N LEU A 81 10.69 -9.82 -7.52
CA LEU A 81 9.48 -9.88 -6.71
C LEU A 81 9.46 -11.20 -5.94
N ASN A 82 9.12 -11.13 -4.66
CA ASN A 82 8.90 -12.31 -3.83
C ASN A 82 7.51 -12.89 -4.12
N ALA A 83 7.46 -14.09 -4.70
CA ALA A 83 6.21 -14.73 -5.11
C ALA A 83 5.28 -15.05 -3.92
N GLU A 84 5.84 -15.45 -2.78
CA GLU A 84 5.08 -15.71 -1.56
C GLU A 84 4.44 -14.42 -1.04
N TRP A 85 5.19 -13.33 -1.04
CA TRP A 85 4.67 -12.04 -0.62
C TRP A 85 3.58 -11.52 -1.55
N LEU A 86 3.74 -11.69 -2.87
CA LEU A 86 2.69 -11.36 -3.83
C LEU A 86 1.40 -12.13 -3.55
N GLN A 87 1.50 -13.41 -3.19
CA GLN A 87 0.34 -14.22 -2.85
C GLN A 87 -0.34 -13.70 -1.58
N LEU A 88 0.42 -13.45 -0.50
CA LEU A 88 -0.11 -12.89 0.74
C LEU A 88 -0.82 -11.54 0.52
N LEU A 89 -0.22 -10.66 -0.28
CA LEU A 89 -0.82 -9.37 -0.63
C LEU A 89 -2.09 -9.55 -1.47
N ALA A 90 -2.08 -10.46 -2.46
CA ALA A 90 -3.25 -10.75 -3.28
C ALA A 90 -4.41 -11.32 -2.45
N ASP A 91 -4.11 -12.20 -1.52
CA ASP A 91 -5.08 -12.79 -0.59
C ASP A 91 -5.66 -11.71 0.35
N SER A 92 -4.82 -10.81 0.86
CA SER A 92 -5.30 -9.68 1.68
C SER A 92 -6.25 -8.77 0.88
N ALA A 93 -6.00 -8.56 -0.42
CA ALA A 93 -6.84 -7.75 -1.29
C ALA A 93 -8.24 -8.36 -1.56
N GLN A 94 -8.46 -9.62 -1.19
CA GLN A 94 -9.77 -10.27 -1.24
C GLN A 94 -10.55 -10.14 0.08
N SER A 95 -9.90 -9.66 1.15
CA SER A 95 -10.54 -9.44 2.45
C SER A 95 -11.50 -8.24 2.45
N VAL A 96 -12.47 -8.28 3.36
CA VAL A 96 -13.37 -7.15 3.69
C VAL A 96 -12.58 -5.90 4.10
N THR A 97 -11.40 -6.07 4.69
CA THR A 97 -10.52 -4.97 5.11
C THR A 97 -9.72 -4.33 3.96
N GLY A 98 -9.76 -4.91 2.76
CA GLY A 98 -9.03 -4.46 1.59
C GLY A 98 -7.55 -4.87 1.57
N LEU A 99 -6.88 -4.50 0.48
CA LEU A 99 -5.43 -4.67 0.32
C LEU A 99 -4.72 -3.83 1.40
N ARG A 100 -3.75 -4.43 2.08
CA ARG A 100 -2.91 -3.76 3.08
C ARG A 100 -1.43 -3.93 2.78
N PRO A 101 -0.58 -2.95 3.14
CA PRO A 101 0.85 -3.21 3.22
C PRO A 101 1.10 -4.28 4.29
N LEU A 102 1.76 -5.36 3.91
CA LEU A 102 2.18 -6.44 4.82
C LEU A 102 3.70 -6.51 4.81
N PRO A 103 4.36 -6.82 5.94
CA PRO A 103 5.81 -7.01 5.96
C PRO A 103 6.24 -8.16 5.03
N GLU A 104 7.46 -8.08 4.50
CA GLU A 104 8.03 -9.16 3.70
C GLU A 104 8.12 -10.45 4.53
N PRO A 105 7.56 -11.58 4.07
CA PRO A 105 7.67 -12.84 4.79
C PRO A 105 9.14 -13.23 4.90
N SER A 106 9.57 -13.55 6.12
CA SER A 106 10.89 -14.14 6.37
C SER A 106 10.95 -15.50 5.67
N HIS A 107 11.76 -15.59 4.62
CA HIS A 107 12.02 -16.85 3.94
C HIS A 107 12.62 -17.86 4.95
N PRO A 108 12.17 -19.14 4.96
CA PRO A 108 12.81 -20.18 5.75
C PRO A 108 14.24 -20.49 5.27
#